data_AF-A0A3D2VLW9-F1
#
_entry.id   AF-A0A3D2VLW9-F1
#
_cell.length_a   1.000
_cell.length_b   1.000
_cell.length_c   1.000
_cell.angle_alpha   90.00
_cell.angle_beta   90.00
_cell.angle_gamma   90.00
#
_symmetry.space_group_name_H-M   'P 1'
#
loop_
_entity.id
_entity.type
_entity.pdbx_description
1 polymer ?
#
loop_
_entity_poly.entity_id
_entity_poly.type
_entity_poly.pdbx_seq_one_letter_code
_entity_poly.pdbx_strand_id
1 'polypeptide(L)'
;MGVEEKLPSGVLLTTVEGLIGYMRKNSLWPATFGLACCAIEMMATGAGRYDLARFGMEVFRASPRQADLMIVAGRLSQKMAPVLRTIYDQMAEPKWVIAMGVCASSGGMFNNYAIV
;
A
#
# COMPACT_ATOMS: atom_id res chain seq x y z
N MET A 1 -8.98 5.59 -10.42
CA MET A 1 -10.09 5.53 -11.38
C MET A 1 -9.93 4.28 -12.25
N GLY A 2 -10.76 3.26 -12.04
CA GLY A 2 -10.62 1.94 -12.68
C GLY A 2 -11.20 1.89 -14.10
N VAL A 3 -10.84 0.84 -14.86
CA VAL A 3 -11.43 0.54 -16.19
C VAL A 3 -12.97 0.39 -16.11
N GLU A 4 -13.48 0.11 -14.91
CA GLU A 4 -14.87 -0.06 -14.50
C GLU A 4 -15.76 1.17 -14.80
N GLU A 5 -15.23 2.40 -14.79
CA GLU A 5 -16.04 3.61 -15.02
C GLU A 5 -16.26 3.94 -16.51
N LYS A 6 -15.50 3.33 -17.42
CA LYS A 6 -15.46 3.73 -18.85
C LYS A 6 -16.22 2.81 -19.80
N LEU A 7 -16.79 1.67 -19.34
CA LEU A 7 -17.37 0.67 -20.25
C LEU A 7 -18.75 0.14 -19.76
N PRO A 8 -19.74 -0.03 -20.67
CA PRO A 8 -21.04 -0.61 -20.33
C PRO A 8 -20.92 -2.13 -20.06
N SER A 9 -21.54 -2.62 -18.98
CA SER A 9 -21.35 -3.97 -18.44
C SER A 9 -21.93 -5.09 -19.31
N GLY A 10 -21.14 -6.17 -19.51
CA GLY A 10 -21.53 -7.40 -20.22
C GLY A 10 -20.67 -8.61 -19.82
N VAL A 11 -21.13 -9.84 -20.06
CA VAL A 11 -20.47 -11.09 -19.59
C VAL A 11 -19.01 -11.22 -20.08
N LEU A 12 -18.72 -10.79 -21.31
CA LEU A 12 -17.35 -10.76 -21.86
C LEU A 12 -16.44 -9.73 -21.18
N LEU A 13 -16.99 -8.63 -20.66
CA LEU A 13 -16.20 -7.67 -19.91
C LEU A 13 -15.93 -8.16 -18.48
N THR A 14 -16.87 -8.88 -17.85
CA THR A 14 -16.65 -9.44 -16.51
C THR A 14 -15.49 -10.45 -16.47
N THR A 15 -15.29 -11.23 -17.53
CA THR A 15 -14.16 -12.17 -17.61
C THR A 15 -12.83 -11.45 -17.84
N VAL A 16 -12.82 -10.40 -18.65
CA VAL A 16 -11.63 -9.54 -18.88
C VAL A 16 -11.26 -8.75 -17.63
N GLU A 17 -12.24 -8.17 -16.94
CA GLU A 17 -12.06 -7.48 -15.66
C GLU A 17 -11.57 -8.44 -14.58
N GLY A 18 -12.15 -9.64 -14.50
CA GLY A 18 -11.70 -10.69 -13.58
C GLY A 18 -10.24 -11.08 -13.84
N LEU A 19 -9.82 -11.18 -15.10
CA LEU A 19 -8.44 -11.46 -15.46
C LEU A 19 -7.50 -10.30 -15.08
N ILE A 20 -7.86 -9.05 -15.41
CA ILE A 20 -7.06 -7.87 -15.07
C ILE A 20 -6.95 -7.70 -13.54
N GLY A 21 -8.04 -7.91 -12.81
CA GLY A 21 -8.07 -7.89 -11.35
C GLY A 21 -7.19 -8.98 -10.74
N TYR A 22 -7.23 -10.19 -11.29
CA TYR A 22 -6.37 -11.29 -10.86
C TYR A 22 -4.89 -10.99 -11.11
N MET A 23 -4.55 -10.44 -12.28
CA MET A 23 -3.18 -10.02 -12.60
C MET A 23 -2.68 -8.98 -11.60
N ARG A 24 -3.46 -7.92 -11.33
CA ARG A 24 -3.09 -6.87 -10.37
C ARG A 24 -2.92 -7.42 -8.96
N LYS A 25 -3.80 -8.31 -8.51
CA LYS A 25 -3.74 -8.93 -7.18
C LYS A 25 -2.45 -9.71 -6.95
N ASN A 26 -1.92 -10.36 -7.99
CA ASN A 26 -0.71 -11.18 -7.90
C ASN A 26 0.58 -10.40 -8.20
N SER A 27 0.50 -9.10 -8.48
CA SER A 27 1.65 -8.28 -8.87
C SER A 27 1.71 -6.95 -8.10
N LEU A 28 1.46 -6.99 -6.79
CA LEU A 28 1.50 -5.81 -5.93
C LEU A 28 2.95 -5.48 -5.55
N TRP A 29 3.38 -4.25 -5.81
CA TRP A 29 4.71 -3.74 -5.47
C TRP A 29 4.61 -2.70 -4.34
N PRO A 30 4.91 -3.12 -3.09
CA PRO A 30 4.85 -2.22 -1.95
C PRO A 30 5.92 -1.13 -2.02
N ALA A 31 5.50 0.11 -1.76
CA ALA A 31 6.38 1.23 -1.48
C ALA A 31 7.01 1.05 -0.10
N THR A 32 8.34 1.11 0.00
CA THR A 32 9.02 0.99 1.30
C THR A 32 8.81 2.23 2.13
N PHE A 33 7.81 2.20 3.00
CA PHE A 33 7.48 3.33 3.86
C PHE A 33 7.39 2.91 5.33
N GLY A 34 8.56 2.85 5.97
CA GLY A 34 8.70 2.55 7.38
C GLY A 34 8.76 3.81 8.23
N LEU A 35 7.86 3.94 9.21
CA LEU A 35 7.81 5.11 10.12
C LEU A 35 8.36 4.81 11.52
N ALA A 36 8.04 3.63 12.06
CA ALA A 36 8.35 3.26 13.43
C ALA A 36 8.53 1.75 13.58
N CYS A 37 8.21 1.18 14.74
CA CYS A 37 8.38 -0.25 15.04
C CYS A 37 7.68 -1.19 14.05
N CYS A 38 6.53 -0.83 13.49
CA CYS A 38 5.84 -1.62 12.47
C CYS A 38 6.68 -1.83 11.20
N ALA A 39 7.66 -0.96 10.92
CA ALA A 39 8.56 -1.10 9.79
C ALA A 39 9.45 -2.35 9.91
N ILE A 40 9.90 -2.68 11.13
CA ILE A 40 10.72 -3.88 11.36
C ILE A 40 9.90 -5.13 11.09
N GLU A 41 8.64 -5.13 11.52
CA GLU A 41 7.73 -6.25 11.27
C GLU A 41 7.44 -6.39 9.76
N MET A 42 7.25 -5.27 9.06
CA MET A 42 7.14 -5.26 7.60
C MET A 42 8.40 -5.86 6.94
N MET A 43 9.60 -5.47 7.36
CA MET A 43 10.84 -6.02 6.82
C MET A 43 10.97 -7.53 7.12
N ALA A 44 10.54 -7.96 8.31
CA ALA A 44 10.52 -9.37 8.67
C ALA A 44 9.56 -10.19 7.79
N THR A 45 8.42 -9.62 7.37
CA THR A 45 7.51 -10.28 6.42
C THR A 45 8.13 -10.46 5.02
N GLY A 46 9.07 -9.60 4.63
CA GLY A 46 9.85 -9.76 3.41
C GLY A 46 11.04 -10.72 3.52
N ALA A 47 11.40 -11.14 4.74
CA ALA A 47 12.50 -12.07 4.95
C ALA A 47 12.06 -13.53 4.70
N GLY A 48 13.03 -14.43 4.47
CA GLY A 48 12.77 -15.82 4.04
C GLY A 48 11.95 -16.69 5.01
N ARG A 49 11.67 -16.24 6.23
CA ARG A 49 10.79 -16.97 7.16
C ARG A 49 9.31 -16.86 6.79
N TYR A 50 8.87 -15.67 6.37
CA TYR A 50 7.47 -15.39 6.04
C TYR A 50 7.25 -15.16 4.55
N ASP A 51 8.27 -14.65 3.86
CA ASP A 51 8.40 -14.63 2.40
C ASP A 51 7.17 -14.06 1.65
N LEU A 52 7.02 -12.74 1.71
CA LEU A 52 6.05 -11.98 0.90
C LEU A 52 6.23 -12.15 -0.62
N ALA A 53 7.38 -12.68 -1.09
CA ALA A 53 7.62 -12.89 -2.52
C ALA A 53 6.60 -13.87 -3.13
N ARG A 54 6.05 -14.79 -2.33
CA ARG A 54 5.03 -15.76 -2.75
C ARG A 54 3.75 -15.12 -3.31
N PHE A 55 3.45 -13.90 -2.89
CA PHE A 55 2.27 -13.16 -3.30
C PHE A 55 2.58 -12.11 -4.39
N GLY A 56 3.78 -12.13 -4.96
CA GLY A 56 4.24 -11.13 -5.94
C GLY A 56 4.74 -9.82 -5.32
N MET A 57 4.82 -9.75 -3.99
CA MET A 57 5.27 -8.60 -3.20
C MET A 57 6.75 -8.67 -2.82
N GLU A 58 7.57 -9.32 -3.66
CA GLU A 58 9.01 -9.48 -3.42
C GLU A 58 9.74 -8.12 -3.47
N VAL A 59 9.35 -7.28 -4.44
CA VAL A 59 10.09 -6.07 -4.77
C VAL A 59 9.52 -4.89 -4.02
N PHE A 60 10.15 -4.63 -2.88
CA PHE A 60 9.98 -3.42 -2.11
C PHE A 60 10.61 -2.22 -2.84
N ARG A 61 9.78 -1.38 -3.47
CA ARG A 61 10.25 -0.23 -4.25
C ARG A 61 10.39 1.00 -3.36
N ALA A 62 11.58 1.59 -3.33
CA ALA A 62 11.83 2.86 -2.62
C ALA A 62 11.28 4.08 -3.37
N SER A 63 11.01 3.96 -4.67
CA SER A 63 10.44 5.04 -5.45
C SER A 63 8.92 4.92 -5.54
N PRO A 64 8.13 5.96 -5.20
CA PRO A 64 6.67 5.89 -5.22
C PRO A 64 6.10 5.79 -6.65
N ARG A 65 6.86 6.23 -7.67
CA ARG A 65 6.41 6.17 -9.07
C ARG A 65 6.39 4.74 -9.63
N GLN A 66 7.11 3.82 -9.00
CA GLN A 66 7.19 2.41 -9.40
C GLN A 66 6.40 1.50 -8.47
N ALA A 67 5.69 2.05 -7.48
CA ALA A 67 4.91 1.29 -6.52
C ALA A 67 3.42 1.57 -6.72
N ASP A 68 2.60 0.55 -6.49
CA ASP A 68 1.15 0.61 -6.55
C ASP A 68 0.51 0.43 -5.16
N LEU A 69 1.20 -0.23 -4.23
CA LEU A 69 0.74 -0.41 -2.85
C LEU A 69 1.53 0.45 -1.86
N MET A 70 0.86 1.29 -1.08
CA MET A 70 1.47 2.04 0.01
C MET A 70 1.08 1.45 1.36
N ILE A 71 2.06 0.95 2.11
CA ILE A 71 1.83 0.43 3.46
C ILE A 71 2.31 1.48 4.46
N VAL A 72 1.39 2.04 5.25
CA VAL A 72 1.72 3.02 6.29
C VAL A 72 2.11 2.27 7.56
N ALA A 73 3.39 1.98 7.71
CA ALA A 73 3.90 1.14 8.80
C ALA A 73 4.47 1.95 9.96
N GLY A 74 3.57 2.35 10.86
CA GLY A 74 3.91 2.95 12.15
C GLY A 74 3.12 4.21 12.45
N ARG A 75 3.54 4.93 13.49
CA ARG A 75 2.90 6.17 13.92
C ARG A 75 3.14 7.31 12.92
N LEU A 76 2.08 8.02 12.55
CA LEU A 76 2.15 9.16 11.64
C LEU A 76 2.17 10.46 12.43
N SER A 77 3.30 11.18 12.41
CA SER A 77 3.35 12.48 13.08
C SER A 77 2.70 13.58 12.25
N GLN A 78 2.22 14.63 12.91
CA GLN A 78 1.71 15.85 12.25
C GLN A 78 2.70 16.41 11.21
N LYS A 79 4.02 16.32 11.50
CA LYS A 79 5.07 16.76 10.59
C LYS A 79 5.19 15.85 9.35
N MET A 80 4.95 14.55 9.50
CA MET A 80 5.06 13.59 8.42
C MET A 80 3.80 13.51 7.55
N ALA A 81 2.64 13.90 8.08
CA ALA A 81 1.37 13.91 7.35
C ALA A 81 1.42 14.56 5.95
N PRO A 82 1.96 15.80 5.77
CA PRO A 82 2.04 16.39 4.44
C PRO A 82 3.02 15.66 3.51
N VAL A 83 4.09 15.07 4.04
CA VAL A 83 5.07 14.30 3.25
C VAL A 83 4.45 12.99 2.77
N LEU A 84 3.69 12.32 3.64
CA LEU A 84 2.93 11.13 3.25
C LEU A 84 1.96 11.44 2.11
N ARG A 85 1.26 12.58 2.21
CA ARG A 85 0.31 13.00 1.19
C ARG A 85 0.98 13.23 -0.16
N THR A 86 2.13 13.92 -0.19
CA THR A 86 2.85 14.15 -1.45
C THR A 86 3.39 12.87 -2.07
N ILE A 87 3.86 11.92 -1.26
CA ILE A 87 4.29 10.60 -1.73
C ILE A 87 3.11 9.85 -2.36
N TYR A 88 1.97 9.84 -1.68
CA TYR A 88 0.76 9.22 -2.21
C TYR A 88 0.31 9.86 -3.53
N ASP A 89 0.39 11.18 -3.64
CA ASP A 89 0.05 11.91 -4.86
C ASP A 89 1.01 11.62 -6.03
N GLN A 90 2.27 11.28 -5.75
CA GLN A 90 3.27 10.90 -6.76
C GLN A 90 3.15 9.45 -7.25
N MET A 91 2.31 8.62 -6.64
CA MET A 91 2.05 7.25 -7.08
C MET A 91 1.10 7.22 -8.27
N ALA A 92 1.38 6.32 -9.22
CA ALA A 92 0.54 6.09 -10.39
C ALA A 92 -0.79 5.41 -10.00
N GLU A 93 -1.86 5.66 -10.77
CA GLU A 93 -3.09 4.88 -10.65
C GLU A 93 -2.99 3.58 -11.46
N PRO A 94 -3.48 2.44 -10.95
CA PRO A 94 -4.22 2.21 -9.70
C PRO A 94 -3.30 2.08 -8.47
N LYS A 95 -3.69 2.72 -7.35
CA LYS A 95 -2.93 2.67 -6.09
C LYS A 95 -3.81 2.27 -4.91
N TRP A 96 -3.21 1.56 -3.95
CA TRP A 96 -3.86 1.10 -2.74
C TRP A 96 -3.09 1.54 -1.50
N VAL A 97 -3.79 1.72 -0.37
CA VAL A 97 -3.19 2.09 0.90
C VAL A 97 -3.62 1.09 1.98
N ILE A 98 -2.64 0.57 2.72
CA ILE A 98 -2.88 -0.27 3.90
C ILE A 98 -2.37 0.49 5.14
N ALA A 99 -3.25 0.70 6.12
CA ALA A 99 -2.85 1.18 7.43
C ALA A 99 -2.33 0.00 8.26
N MET A 100 -1.02 -0.02 8.54
CA MET A 100 -0.38 -1.12 9.27
C MET A 100 -0.11 -0.72 10.72
N GLY A 101 -0.77 -1.44 11.62
CA GLY A 101 -0.64 -1.28 13.07
C GLY A 101 -1.63 -0.28 13.66
N VAL A 102 -1.77 -0.34 14.99
CA VAL A 102 -2.74 0.47 15.72
C VAL A 102 -2.43 1.97 15.64
N CYS A 103 -1.14 2.34 15.55
CA CYS A 103 -0.74 3.74 15.47
C CYS A 103 -1.14 4.41 14.15
N ALA A 104 -1.13 3.67 13.03
CA ALA A 104 -1.58 4.20 11.73
C ALA A 104 -3.11 4.14 11.59
N SER A 105 -3.75 3.17 12.25
CA SER A 105 -5.20 2.95 12.11
C SER A 105 -6.04 3.88 12.97
N SER A 106 -5.59 4.23 14.18
CA SER A 106 -6.35 5.03 15.14
C SER A 106 -5.51 5.94 16.03
N GLY A 107 -4.21 6.10 15.77
CA GLY A 107 -3.25 6.72 16.70
C GLY A 107 -2.84 5.82 17.87
N GLY A 108 -3.62 4.80 18.18
CA GLY A 108 -3.35 3.79 19.20
C GLY A 108 -3.14 4.38 20.59
N MET A 109 -2.05 3.98 21.26
CA MET A 109 -1.70 4.51 22.58
C MET A 109 -1.25 5.98 22.55
N PHE A 110 -0.92 6.51 21.38
CA PHE A 110 -0.44 7.89 21.23
C PHE A 110 -1.59 8.84 20.89
N ASN A 111 -2.60 8.89 21.75
CA ASN A 111 -3.67 9.89 21.65
C ASN A 111 -3.16 11.23 22.22
N ASN A 112 -2.35 11.94 21.43
CA ASN A 112 -1.73 13.21 21.80
C ASN A 112 -1.64 14.15 20.60
N TYR A 113 -1.20 15.39 20.84
CA TYR A 113 -1.10 16.43 19.81
C TYR A 113 -0.11 16.12 18.67
N ALA A 114 0.77 15.14 18.82
CA ALA A 114 1.88 14.90 17.90
C ALA A 114 1.54 13.91 16.78
N ILE A 115 0.53 13.05 16.96
CA ILE A 115 0.16 11.97 16.04
C ILE A 115 -1.22 12.24 15.43
N VAL A 116 -1.39 11.83 14.16
CA VAL A 116 -2.65 11.88 13.40
C VAL A 116 -3.05 10.48 12.98
#